data_AF-A0AAV8E9R1-F1
#
_entry.id   AF-A0AAV8E9R1-F1
#
_cell.length_a   1.000
_cell.length_b   1.000
_cell.length_c   1.000
_cell.angle_alpha   90.00
_cell.angle_beta   90.00
_cell.angle_gamma   90.00
#
_symmetry.space_group_name_H-M   'P 1'
#
loop_
_entity.id
_entity.type
_entity.pdbx_description
1 polymer ?
#
loop_
_entity_poly.entity_id
_entity_poly.type
_entity_poly.pdbx_seq_one_letter_code
_entity_poly.pdbx_strand_id
1 'polypeptide(L)'
;MMMESTDTSELDLMKNLPESELDLIKNLPESELDLMKNLPESELDLMKNLPESELDLMKKLPEKSLLHIMGLMKTRAAVQTCLLTKQWNHLWPLLSVLDFDLKEFNSGDPEQDKQTFSQFVTMMLERRKATNLHKFRLSCADLCEEQYCLSLKKWIMYAIEHQVRVLELAFCRRMLSINIFECDSVEELYLYFCDCSLSISNRFTMLNPKINLPRLRKLQLHGKCISGPNFLTNLIKGCPLLEELWFESFNVPLGSTIYSKSLQHLTFKNCREIYKLDIYAENLISLCFIGLVDDFMRICYQCRSTGFSRSLSHATVSILTDSYSHFSLNTILDDLSHVANLKLCVSKSTPDSQLLPYDRAIPNLKELSFCGYSLDYFPGIWKYLRNLEKLNLWLFCQHSHEHYEEILNWDGALQIALIECKKLKVVEIVCATLDDKTEHLVENLRQLTDVKIAISDRGF
;
A
#
# COMPACT_ATOMS: atom_id res chain seq x y z
N MET A 1 -46.21 8.25 -44.47
CA MET A 1 -46.43 7.04 -43.66
C MET A 1 -45.07 6.63 -43.11
N MET A 2 -44.71 7.21 -41.96
CA MET A 2 -43.61 6.72 -41.12
C MET A 2 -44.26 5.77 -40.12
N MET A 3 -43.72 4.56 -39.99
CA MET A 3 -44.00 3.67 -38.88
C MET A 3 -42.73 3.63 -38.04
N GLU A 4 -42.86 4.12 -36.80
CA GLU A 4 -41.90 3.99 -35.72
C GLU A 4 -41.69 2.51 -35.41
N SER A 5 -40.43 2.07 -35.41
CA SER A 5 -40.01 0.83 -34.75
C SER A 5 -39.37 1.22 -33.43
N THR A 6 -40.18 1.26 -32.36
CA THR A 6 -39.69 1.30 -30.98
C THR A 6 -39.04 -0.05 -30.67
N ASP A 7 -37.76 0.00 -30.30
CA ASP A 7 -36.92 -1.13 -29.93
C ASP A 7 -37.57 -1.97 -28.82
N THR A 8 -37.76 -3.25 -29.10
CA THR A 8 -38.41 -4.22 -28.21
C THR A 8 -37.50 -4.75 -27.11
N SER A 9 -36.33 -4.16 -26.87
CA SER A 9 -35.40 -4.57 -25.81
C SER A 9 -35.64 -3.88 -24.46
N GLU A 10 -36.32 -2.73 -24.43
CA GLU A 10 -36.58 -1.96 -23.19
C GLU A 10 -37.66 -2.58 -22.30
N LEU A 11 -38.50 -3.47 -22.85
CA LEU A 11 -39.68 -4.04 -22.17
C LEU A 11 -39.47 -5.43 -21.55
N ASP A 12 -38.36 -6.12 -21.85
CA ASP A 12 -38.15 -7.50 -21.38
C ASP A 12 -37.50 -7.59 -19.99
N LEU A 13 -36.75 -6.57 -19.55
CA LEU A 13 -36.23 -6.48 -18.17
C LEU A 13 -37.29 -6.05 -17.15
N MET A 14 -38.44 -5.55 -17.61
CA MET A 14 -39.53 -5.01 -16.77
C MET A 14 -40.66 -6.03 -16.47
N LYS A 15 -40.63 -7.23 -17.07
CA LYS A 15 -41.78 -8.17 -17.01
C LYS A 15 -41.94 -8.92 -15.68
N ASN A 16 -40.96 -8.88 -14.78
CA ASN A 16 -40.92 -9.68 -13.55
C ASN A 16 -40.91 -8.85 -12.25
N LEU A 17 -41.18 -7.54 -12.32
CA LEU A 17 -41.20 -6.66 -11.14
C LEU A 17 -42.63 -6.44 -10.62
N PRO A 18 -42.86 -6.35 -9.30
CA PRO A 18 -44.13 -5.88 -8.73
C PRO A 18 -44.48 -4.48 -9.25
N GLU A 19 -45.77 -4.16 -9.43
CA GLU A 19 -46.23 -2.86 -9.94
C GLU A 19 -45.69 -1.66 -9.14
N SER A 20 -45.50 -1.83 -7.82
CA SER A 20 -44.92 -0.79 -6.96
C SER A 20 -43.47 -0.45 -7.28
N GLU A 21 -42.70 -1.38 -7.86
CA GLU A 21 -41.29 -1.20 -8.26
C GLU A 21 -41.17 -0.71 -9.70
N LEU A 22 -42.12 -1.09 -10.57
CA LEU A 22 -42.23 -0.57 -11.94
C LEU A 22 -42.53 0.94 -11.96
N ASP A 23 -43.31 1.43 -11.00
CA ASP A 23 -43.54 2.87 -10.80
C ASP A 23 -42.32 3.58 -10.20
N LEU A 24 -41.36 2.85 -9.61
CA LEU A 24 -40.08 3.44 -9.21
C LEU A 24 -39.23 3.67 -10.45
N ILE A 25 -39.05 2.63 -11.27
CA ILE A 25 -38.22 2.60 -12.50
C ILE A 25 -38.72 3.55 -13.58
N LYS A 26 -40.04 3.65 -13.80
CA LYS A 26 -40.63 4.56 -14.80
C LYS A 26 -40.48 6.05 -14.47
N ASN A 27 -40.18 6.37 -13.21
CA ASN A 27 -40.02 7.75 -12.72
C ASN A 27 -38.55 8.13 -12.48
N LEU A 28 -37.60 7.21 -12.73
CA LEU A 28 -36.18 7.55 -12.78
C LEU A 28 -35.95 8.37 -14.08
N PRO A 29 -35.21 9.49 -14.04
CA PRO A 29 -34.82 10.20 -15.26
C PRO A 29 -33.99 9.28 -16.18
N GLU A 30 -34.00 9.49 -17.50
CA GLU A 30 -33.20 8.72 -18.47
C GLU A 30 -31.73 8.58 -18.06
N SER A 31 -31.20 9.61 -17.39
CA SER A 31 -29.86 9.61 -16.80
C SER A 31 -29.61 8.47 -15.80
N GLU A 32 -30.60 8.13 -14.99
CA GLU A 32 -30.51 7.05 -13.99
C GLU A 32 -30.81 5.67 -14.62
N LEU A 33 -31.60 5.61 -15.69
CA LEU A 33 -31.80 4.40 -16.51
C LEU A 33 -30.53 4.01 -17.28
N ASP A 34 -29.75 4.97 -17.78
CA ASP A 34 -28.46 4.69 -18.43
C ASP A 34 -27.39 4.16 -17.46
N LEU A 35 -27.45 4.57 -16.19
CA LEU A 35 -26.65 3.96 -15.12
C LEU A 35 -27.05 2.49 -14.89
N MET A 36 -28.33 2.16 -15.10
CA MET A 36 -28.89 0.81 -14.91
C MET A 36 -28.59 -0.15 -16.07
N LYS A 37 -28.50 0.35 -17.32
CA LYS A 37 -28.24 -0.48 -18.51
C LYS A 37 -26.89 -1.21 -18.50
N ASN A 38 -25.95 -0.76 -17.66
CA ASN A 38 -24.60 -1.31 -17.57
C ASN A 38 -24.39 -2.24 -16.36
N LEU A 39 -25.46 -2.72 -15.70
CA LEU A 39 -25.35 -3.68 -14.58
C LEU A 39 -25.38 -5.14 -15.04
N PRO A 40 -24.59 -6.04 -14.42
CA PRO A 40 -24.80 -7.48 -14.55
C PRO A 40 -26.10 -7.89 -13.84
N GLU A 41 -26.89 -8.77 -14.46
CA GLU A 41 -28.17 -9.26 -13.91
C GLU A 41 -28.04 -9.87 -12.50
N SER A 42 -26.88 -10.47 -12.18
CA SER A 42 -26.60 -11.08 -10.88
C SER A 42 -26.54 -10.08 -9.72
N GLU A 43 -26.09 -8.84 -9.95
CA GLU A 43 -26.05 -7.80 -8.91
C GLU A 43 -27.45 -7.24 -8.64
N LEU A 44 -28.26 -7.11 -9.69
CA LEU A 44 -29.68 -6.75 -9.59
C LEU A 44 -30.48 -7.79 -8.81
N ASP A 45 -30.18 -9.08 -8.97
CA ASP A 45 -30.90 -10.16 -8.28
C ASP A 45 -30.55 -10.27 -6.79
N LEU A 46 -29.32 -9.96 -6.38
CA LEU A 46 -28.98 -9.86 -4.96
C LEU A 46 -29.72 -8.70 -4.27
N MET A 47 -29.89 -7.60 -4.99
CA MET A 47 -30.60 -6.41 -4.51
C MET A 47 -32.12 -6.63 -4.37
N LYS A 48 -32.72 -7.44 -5.24
CA LYS A 48 -34.15 -7.81 -5.19
C LYS A 48 -34.54 -8.68 -3.98
N ASN A 49 -33.57 -9.36 -3.35
CA ASN A 49 -33.82 -10.33 -2.29
C ASN A 49 -33.62 -9.77 -0.87
N LEU A 50 -33.43 -8.46 -0.70
CA LEU A 50 -33.28 -7.86 0.63
C LEU A 50 -34.61 -7.91 1.43
N PRO A 51 -34.60 -8.33 2.71
CA PRO A 51 -35.77 -8.27 3.58
C PRO A 51 -36.30 -6.84 3.75
N GLU A 52 -37.62 -6.68 3.70
CA GLU A 52 -38.31 -5.38 3.83
C GLU A 52 -37.94 -4.64 5.13
N SER A 53 -37.69 -5.39 6.21
CA SER A 53 -37.23 -4.85 7.49
C SER A 53 -35.85 -4.18 7.44
N GLU A 54 -34.94 -4.67 6.59
CA GLU A 54 -33.61 -4.09 6.40
C GLU A 54 -33.68 -2.82 5.55
N LEU A 55 -34.55 -2.82 4.53
CA LEU A 55 -34.84 -1.64 3.71
C LEU A 55 -35.40 -0.49 4.55
N ASP A 56 -36.28 -0.79 5.51
CA ASP A 56 -36.87 0.21 6.41
C ASP A 56 -35.91 0.76 7.45
N LEU A 57 -34.88 -0.01 7.84
CA LEU A 57 -33.78 0.49 8.67
C LEU A 57 -32.92 1.49 7.87
N MET A 58 -32.62 1.17 6.61
CA MET A 58 -31.85 2.07 5.73
C MET A 58 -32.55 3.41 5.49
N LYS A 59 -33.89 3.41 5.32
CA LYS A 59 -34.68 4.65 5.13
C LYS A 59 -34.68 5.58 6.35
N LYS A 60 -34.36 5.08 7.55
CA LYS A 60 -34.35 5.86 8.81
C LYS A 60 -33.00 6.55 9.06
N LEU A 61 -31.98 6.26 8.27
CA LEU A 61 -30.65 6.82 8.46
C LEU A 61 -30.61 8.29 8.01
N PRO A 62 -29.93 9.19 8.75
CA PRO A 62 -29.70 10.56 8.30
C PRO A 62 -28.87 10.59 7.01
N GLU A 63 -29.12 11.57 6.13
CA GLU A 63 -28.40 11.74 4.85
C GLU A 63 -26.87 11.74 5.01
N LYS A 64 -26.36 12.37 6.08
CA LYS A 64 -24.92 12.41 6.35
C LYS A 64 -24.34 11.01 6.62
N SER A 65 -25.10 10.14 7.29
CA SER A 65 -24.69 8.76 7.54
C SER A 65 -24.74 7.95 6.25
N LEU A 66 -25.75 8.18 5.41
CA LEU A 66 -25.87 7.56 4.10
C LEU A 66 -24.70 7.93 3.18
N LEU A 67 -24.36 9.23 3.08
CA LEU A 67 -23.18 9.69 2.34
C LEU A 67 -21.88 9.09 2.86
N HIS A 68 -21.78 8.90 4.18
CA HIS A 68 -20.62 8.24 4.77
C HIS A 68 -20.54 6.76 4.34
N ILE A 69 -21.65 6.01 4.45
CA ILE A 69 -21.73 4.60 4.03
C ILE A 69 -21.40 4.46 2.54
N MET A 70 -22.05 5.26 1.69
CA MET A 70 -21.79 5.27 0.24
C MET A 70 -20.33 5.61 -0.08
N GLY A 71 -19.71 6.51 0.68
CA GLY A 71 -18.30 6.87 0.52
C GLY A 71 -17.30 5.79 0.97
N LEU A 72 -17.75 4.73 1.64
CA LEU A 72 -16.95 3.54 1.96
C LEU A 72 -16.99 2.48 0.85
N MET A 73 -17.87 2.66 -0.14
CA MET A 73 -18.06 1.74 -1.25
C MET A 73 -17.37 2.27 -2.51
N LYS A 74 -17.15 1.37 -3.48
CA LYS A 74 -16.80 1.80 -4.84
C LYS A 74 -17.96 2.60 -5.43
N THR A 75 -17.66 3.58 -6.27
CA THR A 75 -18.66 4.53 -6.78
C THR A 75 -19.77 3.81 -7.55
N ARG A 76 -19.43 2.78 -8.31
CA ARG A 76 -20.42 1.97 -9.03
C ARG A 76 -21.40 1.34 -8.04
N ALA A 77 -20.90 0.60 -7.06
CA ALA A 77 -21.73 -0.01 -6.02
C ALA A 77 -22.55 1.01 -5.22
N ALA A 78 -21.97 2.16 -4.88
CA ALA A 78 -22.67 3.25 -4.20
C ALA A 78 -23.86 3.75 -5.05
N VAL A 79 -23.67 3.97 -6.35
CA VAL A 79 -24.76 4.39 -7.24
C VAL A 79 -25.79 3.29 -7.44
N GLN A 80 -25.38 2.03 -7.48
CA GLN A 80 -26.31 0.89 -7.54
C GLN A 80 -27.23 0.87 -6.31
N THR A 81 -26.72 1.18 -5.10
CA THR A 81 -27.57 1.22 -3.90
C THR A 81 -28.71 2.24 -3.99
N CYS A 82 -28.59 3.26 -4.86
CA CYS A 82 -29.67 4.20 -5.15
C CYS A 82 -30.91 3.51 -5.77
N LEU A 83 -30.74 2.36 -6.42
CA LEU A 83 -31.85 1.57 -6.95
C LEU A 83 -32.71 0.93 -5.85
N LEU A 84 -32.16 0.72 -4.65
CA LEU A 84 -32.90 0.11 -3.53
C LEU A 84 -33.90 1.09 -2.92
N THR A 85 -33.58 2.39 -2.87
CA THR A 85 -34.48 3.40 -2.34
C THR A 85 -34.30 4.75 -3.05
N LYS A 86 -35.43 5.36 -3.47
CA LYS A 86 -35.44 6.70 -4.09
C LYS A 86 -34.78 7.80 -3.25
N GLN A 87 -34.62 7.58 -1.94
CA GLN A 87 -33.99 8.52 -1.01
C GLN A 87 -32.48 8.67 -1.21
N TRP A 88 -31.82 7.79 -1.99
CA TRP A 88 -30.38 7.84 -2.15
C TRP A 88 -29.98 8.45 -3.51
N ASN A 89 -30.91 8.51 -4.48
CA ASN A 89 -30.70 9.11 -5.80
C ASN A 89 -30.21 10.56 -5.72
N HIS A 90 -30.74 11.37 -4.79
CA HIS A 90 -30.30 12.76 -4.66
C HIS A 90 -28.99 12.92 -3.88
N LEU A 91 -28.49 11.84 -3.25
CA LEU A 91 -27.29 11.84 -2.42
C LEU A 91 -26.03 11.51 -3.22
N TRP A 92 -26.08 10.61 -4.21
CA TRP A 92 -24.89 10.25 -4.98
C TRP A 92 -24.18 11.48 -5.61
N PRO A 93 -24.88 12.53 -6.12
CA PRO A 93 -24.21 13.71 -6.68
C PRO A 93 -23.45 14.54 -5.64
N LEU A 94 -23.68 14.30 -4.34
CA LEU A 94 -23.03 14.99 -3.21
C LEU A 94 -21.83 14.22 -2.67
N LEU A 95 -21.50 13.04 -3.20
CA LEU A 95 -20.38 12.23 -2.71
C LEU A 95 -19.06 13.00 -2.80
N SER A 96 -18.35 13.08 -1.68
CA SER A 96 -17.00 13.65 -1.62
C SER A 96 -15.90 12.62 -1.81
N VAL A 97 -16.24 11.33 -1.80
CA VAL A 97 -15.32 10.22 -2.03
C VAL A 97 -15.78 9.51 -3.29
N LEU A 98 -14.90 9.45 -4.29
CA LEU A 98 -15.12 8.72 -5.54
C LEU A 98 -14.03 7.67 -5.67
N ASP A 99 -14.43 6.43 -5.91
CA ASP A 99 -13.57 5.29 -6.18
C ASP A 99 -14.06 4.58 -7.44
N PHE A 100 -13.26 4.63 -8.51
CA PHE A 100 -13.54 4.01 -9.79
C PHE A 100 -12.53 2.90 -10.04
N ASP A 101 -13.01 1.68 -10.26
CA ASP A 101 -12.15 0.53 -10.52
C ASP A 101 -12.62 -0.24 -11.77
N LEU A 102 -11.80 -0.22 -12.81
CA LEU A 102 -12.08 -0.90 -14.08
C LEU A 102 -12.37 -2.38 -13.89
N LYS A 103 -11.78 -3.02 -12.87
CA LYS A 103 -11.97 -4.43 -12.57
C LYS A 103 -13.39 -4.79 -12.09
N GLU A 104 -14.24 -3.79 -11.79
CA GLU A 104 -15.67 -4.03 -11.54
C GLU A 104 -16.42 -4.43 -12.83
N PHE A 105 -15.87 -4.09 -14.00
CA PHE A 105 -16.46 -4.39 -15.31
C PHE A 105 -15.85 -5.69 -15.82
N ASN A 106 -16.68 -6.71 -15.98
CA ASN A 106 -16.26 -8.05 -16.41
C ASN A 106 -17.38 -8.69 -17.25
N SER A 107 -17.65 -8.10 -18.41
CA SER A 107 -18.60 -8.64 -19.39
C SER A 107 -18.07 -9.86 -20.14
N GLY A 108 -16.79 -10.21 -19.93
CA GLY A 108 -16.07 -11.23 -20.69
C GLY A 108 -15.44 -10.69 -21.98
N ASP A 109 -15.75 -9.44 -22.36
CA ASP A 109 -15.09 -8.69 -23.43
C ASP A 109 -14.31 -7.49 -22.84
N PRO A 110 -12.97 -7.58 -22.78
CA PRO A 110 -12.14 -6.52 -22.21
C PRO A 110 -12.29 -5.16 -22.88
N GLU A 111 -12.57 -5.09 -24.19
CA GLU A 111 -12.70 -3.79 -24.86
C GLU A 111 -14.06 -3.14 -24.54
N GLN A 112 -15.12 -3.93 -24.48
CA GLN A 112 -16.43 -3.47 -24.01
C GLN A 112 -16.37 -2.97 -22.58
N ASP A 113 -15.65 -3.66 -21.69
CA ASP A 113 -15.47 -3.28 -20.29
C ASP A 113 -14.77 -1.92 -20.17
N LYS A 114 -13.71 -1.68 -20.96
CA LYS A 114 -13.00 -0.38 -21.02
C LYS A 114 -13.90 0.76 -21.48
N GLN A 115 -14.68 0.53 -22.53
CA GLN A 115 -15.59 1.54 -23.07
C GLN A 115 -16.69 1.88 -22.05
N THR A 116 -17.28 0.86 -21.45
CA THR A 116 -18.37 1.00 -20.47
C THR A 116 -17.86 1.73 -19.22
N PHE A 117 -16.68 1.36 -18.71
CA PHE A 117 -16.02 2.08 -17.63
C PHE A 117 -15.76 3.55 -17.97
N SER A 118 -15.20 3.83 -19.15
CA SER A 118 -14.89 5.19 -19.58
C SER A 118 -16.15 6.07 -19.67
N GLN A 119 -17.23 5.53 -20.23
CA GLN A 119 -18.53 6.20 -20.29
C GLN A 119 -19.09 6.45 -18.89
N PHE A 120 -19.06 5.43 -18.02
CA PHE A 120 -19.52 5.52 -16.64
C PHE A 120 -18.80 6.63 -15.87
N VAL A 121 -17.46 6.64 -15.86
CA VAL A 121 -16.66 7.65 -15.15
C VAL A 121 -16.98 9.05 -15.68
N THR A 122 -17.00 9.22 -17.00
CA THR A 122 -17.27 10.52 -17.64
C THR A 122 -18.65 11.05 -17.23
N MET A 123 -19.68 10.22 -17.37
CA MET A 123 -21.05 10.57 -17.03
C MET A 123 -21.22 10.91 -15.54
N MET A 124 -20.55 10.17 -14.67
CA MET A 124 -20.59 10.41 -13.22
C MET A 124 -20.00 11.77 -12.85
N LEU A 125 -18.86 12.14 -13.44
CA LEU A 125 -18.21 13.42 -13.14
C LEU A 125 -18.98 14.61 -13.71
N GLU A 126 -19.59 14.47 -14.89
CA GLU A 126 -20.40 15.51 -15.53
C GLU A 126 -21.69 15.82 -14.75
N ARG A 127 -22.27 14.81 -14.08
CA ARG A 127 -23.56 14.93 -13.39
C ARG A 127 -23.43 15.17 -11.87
N ARG A 128 -22.24 14.98 -11.30
CA ARG A 128 -21.97 15.26 -9.90
C ARG A 128 -22.10 16.75 -9.61
N LYS A 129 -22.61 17.13 -8.42
CA LYS A 129 -22.63 18.53 -8.01
C LYS A 129 -21.21 19.04 -7.78
N ALA A 130 -20.95 20.29 -8.19
CA ALA A 130 -19.66 20.97 -8.06
C ALA A 130 -19.30 21.27 -6.58
N THR A 131 -19.01 20.21 -5.83
CA THR A 131 -18.56 20.24 -4.43
C THR A 131 -17.14 19.68 -4.35
N ASN A 132 -16.38 20.11 -3.35
CA ASN A 132 -15.01 19.65 -3.20
C ASN A 132 -14.92 18.14 -2.96
N LEU A 133 -13.87 17.52 -3.46
CA LEU A 133 -13.58 16.11 -3.25
C LEU A 133 -12.68 15.94 -2.02
N HIS A 134 -13.03 14.99 -1.17
CA HIS A 134 -12.11 14.49 -0.17
C HIS A 134 -11.15 13.47 -0.80
N LYS A 135 -11.67 12.45 -1.48
CA LYS A 135 -10.85 11.38 -2.08
C LYS A 135 -11.31 11.10 -3.50
N PHE A 136 -10.35 10.92 -4.40
CA PHE A 136 -10.56 10.47 -5.77
C PHE A 136 -9.60 9.31 -6.05
N ARG A 137 -10.15 8.11 -6.25
CA ARG A 137 -9.41 6.92 -6.64
C ARG A 137 -9.81 6.51 -8.05
N LEU A 138 -8.82 6.27 -8.89
CA LEU A 138 -8.98 5.82 -10.27
C LEU A 138 -8.02 4.66 -10.55
N SER A 139 -8.58 3.46 -10.67
CA SER A 139 -7.88 2.22 -10.98
C SER A 139 -8.23 1.76 -12.40
N CYS A 140 -7.35 2.02 -13.35
CA CYS A 140 -7.58 1.79 -14.77
C CYS A 140 -6.27 1.43 -15.52
N ALA A 141 -5.45 0.58 -14.91
CA ALA A 141 -4.16 0.17 -15.45
C ALA A 141 -4.21 -0.38 -16.88
N ASP A 142 -5.34 -1.01 -17.25
CA ASP A 142 -5.52 -1.63 -18.56
C ASP A 142 -6.01 -0.66 -19.66
N LEU A 143 -6.31 0.60 -19.33
CA LEU A 143 -6.59 1.68 -20.30
C LEU A 143 -5.28 2.26 -20.85
N CYS A 144 -4.66 1.56 -21.79
CA CYS A 144 -3.38 1.96 -22.40
C CYS A 144 -3.50 2.56 -23.80
N GLU A 145 -4.67 2.41 -24.42
CA GLU A 145 -4.93 2.86 -25.76
C GLU A 145 -4.99 4.39 -25.80
N GLU A 146 -4.41 4.99 -26.86
CA GLU A 146 -4.31 6.46 -26.98
C GLU A 146 -5.67 7.17 -26.97
N GLN A 147 -6.74 6.46 -27.37
CA GLN A 147 -8.11 6.98 -27.35
C GLN A 147 -8.59 7.39 -25.95
N TYR A 148 -8.06 6.77 -24.89
CA TYR A 148 -8.46 7.07 -23.51
C TYR A 148 -7.63 8.21 -22.88
N CYS A 149 -6.58 8.71 -23.54
CA CYS A 149 -5.70 9.77 -23.03
C CYS A 149 -6.44 11.04 -22.64
N LEU A 150 -7.34 11.50 -23.52
CA LEU A 150 -8.08 12.73 -23.30
C LEU A 150 -9.06 12.59 -22.13
N SER A 151 -9.75 11.45 -22.04
CA SER A 151 -10.69 11.18 -20.95
C SER A 151 -9.96 11.10 -19.60
N LEU A 152 -8.85 10.36 -19.52
CA LEU A 152 -8.03 10.27 -18.32
C LEU A 152 -7.53 11.63 -17.85
N LYS A 153 -7.06 12.47 -18.78
CA LYS A 153 -6.67 13.85 -18.47
C LYS A 153 -7.84 14.65 -17.92
N LYS A 154 -9.03 14.57 -18.52
CA LYS A 154 -10.22 15.27 -18.04
C LYS A 154 -10.64 14.82 -16.64
N TRP A 155 -10.64 13.52 -16.36
CA TRP A 155 -11.04 12.99 -15.06
C TRP A 155 -10.10 13.43 -13.94
N ILE A 156 -8.79 13.43 -14.21
CA ILE A 156 -7.78 13.89 -13.24
C ILE A 156 -7.88 15.40 -13.04
N MET A 157 -8.03 16.18 -14.12
CA MET A 157 -8.22 17.63 -14.01
C MET A 157 -9.48 17.98 -13.23
N TYR A 158 -10.58 17.25 -13.43
CA TYR A 158 -11.80 17.40 -12.64
C TYR A 158 -11.50 17.25 -11.14
N ALA A 159 -10.73 16.23 -10.75
CA ALA A 159 -10.38 16.02 -9.35
C ALA A 159 -9.56 17.19 -8.76
N ILE A 160 -8.60 17.70 -9.53
CA ILE A 160 -7.76 18.85 -9.14
C ILE A 160 -8.60 20.12 -9.01
N GLU A 161 -9.46 20.42 -9.99
CA GLU A 161 -10.36 21.58 -9.99
C GLU A 161 -11.32 21.56 -8.80
N HIS A 162 -11.74 20.37 -8.37
CA HIS A 162 -12.59 20.16 -7.19
C HIS A 162 -11.79 19.97 -5.88
N GLN A 163 -10.55 20.47 -5.83
CA GLN A 163 -9.76 20.59 -4.61
C GLN A 163 -9.57 19.26 -3.85
N VAL A 164 -9.31 18.18 -4.58
CA VAL A 164 -9.11 16.84 -4.00
C VAL A 164 -7.99 16.83 -2.97
N ARG A 165 -8.23 16.20 -1.81
CA ARG A 165 -7.21 16.03 -0.77
C ARG A 165 -6.42 14.72 -0.88
N VAL A 166 -7.10 13.62 -1.21
CA VAL A 166 -6.50 12.29 -1.37
C VAL A 166 -6.67 11.85 -2.82
N LEU A 167 -5.56 11.75 -3.54
CA LEU A 167 -5.55 11.35 -4.95
C LEU A 167 -4.82 10.02 -5.12
N GLU A 168 -5.54 9.00 -5.58
CA GLU A 168 -5.02 7.65 -5.78
C GLU A 168 -5.22 7.22 -7.23
N LEU A 169 -4.13 7.00 -7.96
CA LEU A 169 -4.14 6.74 -9.39
C LEU A 169 -3.35 5.48 -9.72
N ALA A 170 -4.00 4.49 -10.34
CA ALA A 170 -3.36 3.31 -10.91
C ALA A 170 -3.61 3.28 -12.42
N PHE A 171 -2.58 3.56 -13.21
CA PHE A 171 -2.72 3.74 -14.66
C PHE A 171 -1.49 3.28 -15.44
N CYS A 172 -1.68 3.12 -16.74
CA CYS A 172 -0.64 2.75 -17.70
C CYS A 172 0.44 3.84 -17.81
N ARG A 173 1.73 3.48 -17.71
CA ARG A 173 2.84 4.47 -17.76
C ARG A 173 2.89 5.34 -19.02
N ARG A 174 2.29 4.86 -20.13
CA ARG A 174 2.19 5.60 -21.40
C ARG A 174 1.42 6.92 -21.27
N MET A 175 0.70 7.09 -20.16
CA MET A 175 -0.24 8.19 -19.93
C MET A 175 0.37 9.35 -19.11
N LEU A 176 1.68 9.32 -18.84
CA LEU A 176 2.40 10.28 -17.99
C LEU A 176 2.55 11.72 -18.54
N SER A 177 1.73 12.13 -19.51
CA SER A 177 1.67 13.53 -19.97
C SER A 177 0.77 14.43 -19.10
N ILE A 178 0.10 13.85 -18.09
CA ILE A 178 -0.82 14.55 -17.21
C ILE A 178 -0.05 15.16 -16.04
N ASN A 179 -0.23 16.46 -15.84
CA ASN A 179 0.47 17.20 -14.80
C ASN A 179 -0.19 16.98 -13.43
N ILE A 180 0.06 15.83 -12.84
CA ILE A 180 -0.45 15.42 -11.51
C ILE A 180 0.33 16.05 -10.34
N PHE A 181 1.45 16.71 -10.63
CA PHE A 181 2.36 17.27 -9.63
C PHE A 181 2.17 18.76 -9.40
N GLU A 182 1.12 19.37 -9.95
CA GLU A 182 0.75 20.76 -9.68
C GLU A 182 -0.67 20.79 -9.11
N CYS A 183 -0.77 20.82 -7.78
CA CYS A 183 -2.04 20.88 -7.07
C CYS A 183 -1.85 21.41 -5.64
N ASP A 184 -2.60 22.46 -5.28
CA ASP A 184 -2.45 23.13 -3.98
C ASP A 184 -3.23 22.44 -2.84
N SER A 185 -4.18 21.57 -3.16
CA SER A 185 -5.09 20.93 -2.19
C SER A 185 -4.71 19.51 -1.80
N VAL A 186 -3.91 18.81 -2.61
CA VAL A 186 -3.56 17.41 -2.35
C VAL A 186 -2.67 17.29 -1.12
N GLU A 187 -3.13 16.49 -0.17
CA GLU A 187 -2.47 16.15 1.09
C GLU A 187 -1.85 14.74 1.02
N GLU A 188 -2.47 13.83 0.26
CA GLU A 188 -1.98 12.45 0.07
C GLU A 188 -2.05 12.06 -1.41
N LEU A 189 -0.92 11.58 -1.96
CA LEU A 189 -0.79 11.18 -3.35
C LEU A 189 -0.27 9.75 -3.46
N TYR A 190 -1.01 8.90 -4.15
CA TYR A 190 -0.68 7.49 -4.36
C TYR A 190 -0.66 7.20 -5.87
N LEU A 191 0.51 6.82 -6.40
CA LEU A 191 0.70 6.56 -7.83
C LEU A 191 1.18 5.13 -8.05
N TYR A 192 0.42 4.37 -8.82
CA TYR A 192 0.73 2.99 -9.19
C TYR A 192 0.96 2.91 -10.70
N PHE A 193 2.23 2.67 -11.07
CA PHE A 193 2.70 2.62 -12.44
C PHE A 193 2.78 1.18 -12.95
N CYS A 194 1.72 0.74 -13.64
CA CYS A 194 1.65 -0.60 -14.19
C CYS A 194 2.50 -0.73 -15.48
N ASP A 195 3.21 -1.86 -15.60
CA ASP A 195 3.86 -2.27 -16.85
C ASP A 195 2.83 -2.97 -17.72
N CYS A 196 2.62 -2.46 -18.92
CA CYS A 196 1.74 -3.10 -19.89
C CYS A 196 2.64 -3.87 -20.84
N SER A 197 2.38 -5.18 -20.97
CA SER A 197 3.24 -6.19 -21.61
C SER A 197 3.51 -5.98 -23.11
N LEU A 198 3.11 -4.84 -23.67
CA LEU A 198 3.17 -4.51 -25.08
C LEU A 198 4.31 -3.53 -25.36
N SER A 199 5.44 -4.09 -25.83
CA SER A 199 6.59 -3.44 -26.49
C SER A 199 7.78 -2.97 -25.63
N ILE A 200 8.96 -3.43 -26.06
CA ILE A 200 10.33 -3.27 -25.54
C ILE A 200 10.88 -1.83 -25.66
N SER A 201 10.13 -0.89 -26.26
CA SER A 201 10.67 0.40 -26.72
C SER A 201 10.08 1.66 -26.08
N ASN A 202 9.37 1.60 -24.95
CA ASN A 202 8.69 2.80 -24.42
C ASN A 202 9.32 3.32 -23.12
N ARG A 203 10.47 4.00 -23.27
CA ARG A 203 11.10 4.80 -22.21
C ARG A 203 10.32 6.11 -22.01
N PHE A 204 9.11 6.04 -21.45
CA PHE A 204 8.50 7.24 -20.88
C PHE A 204 9.31 7.63 -19.66
N THR A 205 9.95 8.78 -19.78
CA THR A 205 10.78 9.37 -18.74
C THR A 205 10.03 10.54 -18.16
N MET A 206 9.83 10.56 -16.84
CA MET A 206 9.44 11.80 -16.17
C MET A 206 10.64 12.73 -16.15
N LEU A 207 10.86 13.42 -17.26
CA LEU A 207 11.92 14.41 -17.41
C LEU A 207 11.48 15.69 -16.72
N ASN A 208 11.92 15.85 -15.46
CA ASN A 208 11.80 17.09 -14.68
C ASN A 208 10.41 17.75 -14.74
N PRO A 209 9.33 17.07 -14.30
CA PRO A 209 8.05 17.74 -14.14
C PRO A 209 8.22 18.95 -13.21
N LYS A 210 7.49 20.02 -13.48
CA LYS A 210 7.32 21.09 -12.51
C LYS A 210 6.48 20.51 -11.37
N ILE A 211 7.05 20.49 -10.17
CA ILE A 211 6.40 19.90 -8.99
C ILE A 211 6.11 21.03 -8.01
N ASN A 212 4.84 21.19 -7.67
CA ASN A 212 4.35 22.10 -6.65
C ASN A 212 3.12 21.47 -5.98
N LEU A 213 3.35 20.83 -4.84
CA LEU A 213 2.33 20.20 -4.00
C LEU A 213 2.53 20.70 -2.56
N PRO A 214 2.18 21.97 -2.28
CA PRO A 214 2.57 22.65 -1.03
C PRO A 214 1.97 22.04 0.24
N ARG A 215 0.88 21.27 0.12
CA ARG A 215 0.19 20.62 1.24
C ARG A 215 0.45 19.10 1.34
N LEU A 216 1.25 18.54 0.45
CA LEU A 216 1.48 17.10 0.40
C LEU A 216 2.22 16.63 1.65
N ARG A 217 1.61 15.69 2.37
CA ARG A 217 2.16 15.05 3.57
C ARG A 217 2.57 13.61 3.32
N LYS A 218 1.85 12.89 2.44
CA LYS A 218 2.15 11.49 2.10
C LYS A 218 2.29 11.29 0.60
N LEU A 219 3.34 10.61 0.19
CA LEU A 219 3.57 10.24 -1.19
C LEU A 219 3.96 8.77 -1.31
N GLN A 220 3.21 8.02 -2.11
CA GLN A 220 3.53 6.64 -2.47
C GLN A 220 3.71 6.49 -3.98
N LEU A 221 4.86 5.92 -4.36
CA LEU A 221 5.24 5.70 -5.76
C LEU A 221 5.52 4.22 -5.98
N HIS A 222 4.65 3.55 -6.73
CA HIS A 222 4.70 2.11 -6.97
C HIS A 222 4.96 1.80 -8.45
N GLY A 223 5.82 0.82 -8.72
CA GLY A 223 6.17 0.38 -10.06
C GLY A 223 7.37 1.11 -10.68
N LYS A 224 7.90 0.55 -11.76
CA LYS A 224 9.15 0.96 -12.41
C LYS A 224 9.01 2.23 -13.26
N CYS A 225 9.00 3.42 -12.67
CA CYS A 225 9.08 4.65 -13.46
C CYS A 225 10.54 4.99 -13.81
N ILE A 226 10.84 5.32 -15.07
CA ILE A 226 12.12 5.96 -15.40
C ILE A 226 12.00 7.43 -15.06
N SER A 227 12.67 7.85 -13.98
CA SER A 227 12.64 9.24 -13.55
C SER A 227 13.98 9.91 -13.88
N GLY A 228 13.95 11.19 -14.27
CA GLY A 228 15.18 11.95 -14.52
C GLY A 228 16.06 12.09 -13.27
N PRO A 229 17.37 12.38 -13.43
CA PRO A 229 18.34 12.42 -12.32
C PRO A 229 17.99 13.43 -11.21
N ASN A 230 17.16 14.45 -11.52
CA ASN A 230 16.75 15.48 -10.56
C ASN A 230 15.30 15.32 -10.07
N PHE A 231 14.61 14.24 -10.44
CA PHE A 231 13.20 14.06 -10.09
C PHE A 231 12.98 14.11 -8.58
N LEU A 232 13.74 13.33 -7.80
CA LEU A 232 13.61 13.30 -6.35
C LEU A 232 13.96 14.65 -5.71
N THR A 233 15.03 15.30 -6.17
CA THR A 233 15.42 16.63 -5.67
C THR A 233 14.31 17.66 -5.90
N ASN A 234 13.71 17.66 -7.09
CA ASN A 234 12.61 18.57 -7.43
C ASN A 234 11.32 18.23 -6.67
N LEU A 235 11.05 16.93 -6.48
CA LEU A 235 9.91 16.42 -5.73
C LEU A 235 9.93 16.92 -4.29
N ILE A 236 11.06 16.74 -3.60
CA ILE A 236 11.20 17.18 -2.20
C ILE A 236 11.13 18.71 -2.10
N LYS A 237 11.74 19.45 -3.05
CA LYS A 237 11.65 20.91 -3.09
C LYS A 237 10.22 21.41 -3.30
N GLY A 238 9.43 20.71 -4.13
CA GLY A 238 8.04 21.05 -4.41
C GLY A 238 7.04 20.60 -3.34
N CYS A 239 7.47 19.78 -2.36
CA CYS A 239 6.62 19.22 -1.31
C CYS A 239 7.21 19.52 0.09
N PRO A 240 7.17 20.77 0.56
CA PRO A 240 7.86 21.21 1.77
C PRO A 240 7.29 20.63 3.09
N LEU A 241 6.08 20.08 3.06
CA LEU A 241 5.40 19.49 4.23
C LEU A 241 5.39 17.95 4.19
N LEU A 242 6.17 17.33 3.30
CA LEU A 242 6.18 15.88 3.12
C LEU A 242 6.68 15.17 4.39
N GLU A 243 5.84 14.37 5.01
CA GLU A 243 6.11 13.60 6.23
C GLU A 243 6.42 12.13 5.93
N GLU A 244 5.77 11.55 4.90
CA GLU A 244 5.92 10.15 4.51
C GLU A 244 6.23 10.00 3.02
N LEU A 245 7.32 9.28 2.71
CA LEU A 245 7.73 8.95 1.35
C LEU A 245 7.92 7.45 1.21
N TRP A 246 7.21 6.85 0.27
CA TRP A 246 7.21 5.42 0.02
C TRP A 246 7.54 5.11 -1.43
N PHE A 247 8.51 4.22 -1.62
CA PHE A 247 8.89 3.66 -2.91
C PHE A 247 8.65 2.15 -2.92
N GLU A 248 7.91 1.65 -3.90
CA GLU A 248 7.73 0.22 -4.11
C GLU A 248 8.02 -0.19 -5.55
N SER A 249 8.95 -1.12 -5.76
CA SER A 249 9.40 -1.55 -7.09
C SER A 249 9.78 -0.37 -8.00
N PHE A 250 10.24 0.72 -7.39
CA PHE A 250 10.56 1.99 -8.05
C PHE A 250 12.06 2.10 -8.32
N ASN A 251 12.42 2.61 -9.50
CA ASN A 251 13.81 2.84 -9.88
C ASN A 251 14.25 4.23 -9.39
N VAL A 252 15.08 4.26 -8.35
CA VAL A 252 15.64 5.52 -7.83
C VAL A 252 16.69 6.05 -8.82
N PRO A 253 16.55 7.28 -9.35
CA PRO A 253 17.51 7.82 -10.31
C PRO A 253 18.93 7.93 -9.74
N LEU A 254 19.92 7.69 -10.60
CA LEU A 254 21.35 7.81 -10.26
C LEU A 254 21.67 9.21 -9.71
N GLY A 255 22.36 9.27 -8.56
CA GLY A 255 22.82 10.53 -7.98
C GLY A 255 21.69 11.38 -7.37
N SER A 256 20.59 10.73 -6.96
CA SER A 256 19.50 11.40 -6.27
C SER A 256 19.92 11.86 -4.88
N THR A 257 19.41 13.03 -4.47
CA THR A 257 19.58 13.54 -3.11
C THR A 257 18.22 13.88 -2.52
N ILE A 258 17.94 13.38 -1.32
CA ILE A 258 16.78 13.74 -0.52
C ILE A 258 17.24 14.73 0.54
N TYR A 259 16.86 16.00 0.40
CA TYR A 259 17.07 17.02 1.43
C TYR A 259 15.72 17.47 1.98
N SER A 260 15.32 16.97 3.14
CA SER A 260 14.02 17.29 3.75
C SER A 260 14.14 17.62 5.23
N LYS A 261 13.39 18.63 5.67
CA LYS A 261 13.25 18.96 7.09
C LYS A 261 11.93 18.46 7.69
N SER A 262 10.98 18.04 6.87
CA SER A 262 9.66 17.57 7.30
C SER A 262 9.52 16.05 7.32
N LEU A 263 10.39 15.34 6.58
CA LEU A 263 10.27 13.90 6.36
C LEU A 263 10.52 13.11 7.65
N GLN A 264 9.54 12.29 8.03
CA GLN A 264 9.54 11.48 9.25
C GLN A 264 9.58 9.97 8.94
N HIS A 265 8.98 9.55 7.84
CA HIS A 265 8.87 8.15 7.44
C HIS A 265 9.38 7.96 6.02
N LEU A 266 10.36 7.06 5.86
CA LEU A 266 10.91 6.72 4.56
C LEU A 266 10.85 5.21 4.35
N THR A 267 10.23 4.79 3.25
CA THR A 267 10.08 3.36 2.91
C THR A 267 10.62 3.05 1.53
N PHE A 268 11.42 1.98 1.43
CA PHE A 268 11.82 1.35 0.19
C PHE A 268 11.37 -0.12 0.21
N LYS A 269 10.58 -0.55 -0.76
CA LYS A 269 10.19 -1.96 -0.95
C LYS A 269 10.53 -2.41 -2.36
N ASN A 270 11.25 -3.52 -2.49
CA ASN A 270 11.60 -4.16 -3.76
C ASN A 270 12.21 -3.19 -4.80
N CYS A 271 12.81 -2.09 -4.35
CA CYS A 271 13.57 -1.17 -5.17
C CYS A 271 14.90 -1.86 -5.53
N ARG A 272 15.27 -1.79 -6.81
CA ARG A 272 16.55 -2.32 -7.31
C ARG A 272 17.40 -1.17 -7.81
N GLU A 273 18.70 -1.39 -7.89
CA GLU A 273 19.63 -0.47 -8.55
C GLU A 273 19.69 0.90 -7.86
N ILE A 274 19.65 0.92 -6.52
CA ILE A 274 19.78 2.17 -5.75
C ILE A 274 21.26 2.57 -5.73
N TYR A 275 21.71 3.24 -6.78
CA TYR A 275 23.08 3.73 -6.86
C TYR A 275 23.15 5.20 -6.42
N LYS A 276 23.92 5.45 -5.36
CA LYS A 276 24.29 6.80 -4.89
C LYS A 276 23.05 7.66 -4.56
N LEU A 277 22.34 7.25 -3.52
CA LEU A 277 21.25 8.02 -2.91
C LEU A 277 21.77 8.66 -1.62
N ASP A 278 21.82 9.99 -1.59
CA ASP A 278 22.18 10.73 -0.39
C ASP A 278 20.92 11.19 0.35
N ILE A 279 20.82 10.90 1.64
CA ILE A 279 19.65 11.26 2.45
C ILE A 279 20.08 12.21 3.58
N TYR A 280 19.51 13.41 3.54
CA TYR A 280 19.63 14.48 4.53
C TYR A 280 18.23 14.77 5.08
N ALA A 281 17.82 14.00 6.08
CA ALA A 281 16.51 14.11 6.72
C ALA A 281 16.67 14.16 8.24
N GLU A 282 16.79 15.38 8.79
CA GLU A 282 17.10 15.59 10.22
C GLU A 282 15.98 15.11 11.15
N ASN A 283 14.73 15.07 10.69
CA ASN A 283 13.57 14.67 11.48
C ASN A 283 13.07 13.25 11.13
N LEU A 284 13.90 12.42 10.50
CA LEU A 284 13.51 11.06 10.14
C LEU A 284 13.39 10.18 11.39
N ILE A 285 12.18 9.69 11.64
CA ILE A 285 11.84 8.86 12.80
C ILE A 285 11.90 7.38 12.45
N SER A 286 11.45 7.04 11.23
CA SER A 286 11.27 5.66 10.77
C SER A 286 11.87 5.43 9.39
N LEU A 287 12.64 4.34 9.27
CA LEU A 287 13.14 3.81 8.01
C LEU A 287 12.61 2.39 7.81
N CYS A 288 11.92 2.13 6.71
CA CYS A 288 11.51 0.78 6.30
C CYS A 288 12.23 0.41 5.01
N PHE A 289 12.94 -0.71 5.00
CA PHE A 289 13.58 -1.26 3.82
C PHE A 289 13.17 -2.71 3.64
N ILE A 290 12.70 -3.08 2.46
CA ILE A 290 12.46 -4.45 2.05
C ILE A 290 13.12 -4.62 0.68
N GLY A 291 14.13 -5.46 0.54
CA GLY A 291 14.84 -5.57 -0.75
C GLY A 291 16.17 -6.30 -0.65
N LEU A 292 16.98 -6.20 -1.70
CA LEU A 292 18.29 -6.83 -1.75
C LEU A 292 19.28 -6.16 -0.79
N VAL A 293 20.18 -6.95 -0.22
CA VAL A 293 21.15 -6.43 0.76
C VAL A 293 22.09 -5.37 0.17
N ASP A 294 22.51 -5.54 -1.08
CA ASP A 294 23.43 -4.61 -1.74
C ASP A 294 22.82 -3.21 -1.85
N ASP A 295 21.53 -3.12 -2.13
CA ASP A 295 20.81 -1.85 -2.22
C ASP A 295 20.71 -1.18 -0.82
N PHE A 296 20.46 -1.97 0.23
CA PHE A 296 20.47 -1.45 1.61
C PHE A 296 21.86 -0.94 2.03
N MET A 297 22.91 -1.70 1.74
CA MET A 297 24.29 -1.34 2.07
C MET A 297 24.72 -0.06 1.36
N ARG A 298 24.26 0.15 0.13
CA ARG A 298 24.51 1.40 -0.61
C ARG A 298 23.84 2.60 0.03
N ILE A 299 22.60 2.46 0.50
CA ILE A 299 21.90 3.51 1.25
C ILE A 299 22.71 3.85 2.51
N CYS A 300 23.09 2.83 3.30
CA CYS A 300 23.82 3.02 4.55
C CYS A 300 25.18 3.68 4.33
N TYR A 301 25.96 3.22 3.33
CA TYR A 301 27.27 3.77 3.02
C TYR A 301 27.23 5.27 2.74
N GLN A 302 26.28 5.74 1.94
CA GLN A 302 26.12 7.18 1.67
C GLN A 302 25.67 7.92 2.93
N CYS A 303 24.73 7.35 3.68
CA CYS A 303 24.15 7.96 4.88
C CYS A 303 25.15 8.09 6.05
N ARG A 304 26.22 7.27 6.12
CA ARG A 304 27.31 7.42 7.11
C ARG A 304 27.96 8.80 7.05
N SER A 305 28.06 9.37 5.86
CA SER A 305 28.69 10.68 5.63
C SER A 305 27.77 11.86 5.93
N THR A 306 26.44 11.65 5.93
CA THR A 306 25.44 12.72 5.99
C THR A 306 24.89 12.98 7.40
N GLY A 307 25.28 12.18 8.40
CA GLY A 307 24.78 12.31 9.78
C GLY A 307 23.33 11.86 9.96
N PHE A 308 22.79 11.15 8.96
CA PHE A 308 21.44 10.58 8.87
C PHE A 308 21.01 9.77 10.11
N SER A 309 21.95 9.19 10.85
CA SER A 309 21.70 8.24 11.93
C SER A 309 21.28 8.84 13.28
N ARG A 310 21.28 10.17 13.45
CA ARG A 310 21.12 10.78 14.79
C ARG A 310 19.67 10.89 15.28
N SER A 311 18.68 11.00 14.40
CA SER A 311 17.26 11.16 14.76
C SER A 311 16.42 9.89 14.58
N LEU A 312 16.96 8.90 13.89
CA LEU A 312 16.27 7.65 13.60
C LEU A 312 16.01 6.85 14.88
N SER A 313 14.74 6.61 15.21
CA SER A 313 14.33 5.85 16.40
C SER A 313 13.79 4.47 16.07
N HIS A 314 13.21 4.30 14.89
CA HIS A 314 12.61 3.06 14.41
C HIS A 314 13.22 2.66 13.06
N ALA A 315 13.63 1.41 12.92
CA ALA A 315 14.05 0.84 11.65
C ALA A 315 13.45 -0.54 11.46
N THR A 316 12.84 -0.76 10.29
CA THR A 316 12.43 -2.09 9.84
C THR A 316 13.24 -2.41 8.59
N VAL A 317 14.05 -3.45 8.64
CA VAL A 317 14.94 -3.86 7.57
C VAL A 317 14.70 -5.34 7.29
N SER A 318 14.03 -5.60 6.17
CA SER A 318 13.82 -6.93 5.62
C SER A 318 14.71 -7.14 4.41
N ILE A 319 15.71 -7.99 4.59
CA ILE A 319 16.72 -8.33 3.59
C ILE A 319 16.28 -9.60 2.86
N LEU A 320 16.08 -9.43 1.57
CA LEU A 320 15.95 -10.51 0.61
C LEU A 320 17.36 -10.88 0.17
N THR A 321 17.78 -12.08 0.52
CA THR A 321 19.09 -12.65 0.19
C THR A 321 18.98 -13.45 -1.10
N ASP A 322 19.81 -13.15 -2.08
CA ASP A 322 20.01 -14.00 -3.25
C ASP A 322 21.17 -14.98 -3.02
N SER A 323 21.32 -15.97 -3.88
CA SER A 323 22.34 -17.04 -3.76
C SER A 323 23.79 -16.57 -3.89
N TYR A 324 24.03 -15.27 -4.13
CA TYR A 324 25.35 -14.71 -4.45
C TYR A 324 25.78 -13.58 -3.52
N SER A 325 24.91 -13.12 -2.61
CA SER A 325 25.24 -12.05 -1.67
C SER A 325 26.01 -12.58 -0.47
N HIS A 326 27.28 -12.19 -0.38
CA HIS A 326 28.06 -12.27 0.85
C HIS A 326 28.00 -10.91 1.54
N PHE A 327 27.29 -10.83 2.67
CA PHE A 327 27.24 -9.61 3.47
C PHE A 327 27.42 -9.93 4.95
N SER A 328 28.04 -8.99 5.67
CA SER A 328 28.16 -9.09 7.11
C SER A 328 27.02 -8.32 7.77
N LEU A 329 26.17 -9.05 8.50
CA LEU A 329 25.10 -8.44 9.31
C LEU A 329 25.62 -7.49 10.37
N ASN A 330 26.86 -7.69 10.84
CA ASN A 330 27.56 -6.77 11.73
C ASN A 330 27.61 -5.36 11.15
N THR A 331 27.80 -5.23 9.84
CA THR A 331 27.86 -3.92 9.18
C THR A 331 26.51 -3.20 9.22
N ILE A 332 25.41 -3.95 9.06
CA ILE A 332 24.04 -3.42 9.15
C ILE A 332 23.73 -3.00 10.58
N LEU A 333 24.14 -3.81 11.56
CA LEU A 333 23.98 -3.51 12.98
C LEU A 333 24.80 -2.30 13.41
N ASP A 334 26.03 -2.15 12.88
CA ASP A 334 26.84 -0.94 13.09
C ASP A 334 26.12 0.31 12.57
N ASP A 335 25.56 0.22 11.36
CA ASP A 335 24.85 1.33 10.72
C ASP A 335 23.55 1.73 11.44
N LEU A 336 22.89 0.76 12.06
CA LEU A 336 21.64 0.94 12.79
C LEU A 336 21.82 0.94 14.31
N SER A 337 23.06 1.01 14.80
CA SER A 337 23.38 0.86 16.22
C SER A 337 22.75 1.94 17.12
N HIS A 338 22.29 3.03 16.52
CA HIS A 338 21.64 4.16 17.20
C HIS A 338 20.13 3.99 17.38
N VAL A 339 19.50 3.05 16.66
CA VAL A 339 18.05 2.87 16.60
C VAL A 339 17.54 2.21 17.88
N ALA A 340 16.36 2.63 18.36
CA ALA A 340 15.73 2.05 19.55
C ALA A 340 14.96 0.76 19.24
N ASN A 341 14.27 0.72 18.10
CA ASN A 341 13.44 -0.41 17.67
C ASN A 341 13.90 -0.90 16.30
N LEU A 342 14.46 -2.12 16.24
CA LEU A 342 14.94 -2.75 15.00
C LEU A 342 14.13 -4.01 14.71
N LYS A 343 13.45 -4.05 13.57
CA LYS A 343 12.96 -5.30 13.00
C LYS A 343 13.89 -5.73 11.88
N LEU A 344 14.58 -6.85 12.06
CA LEU A 344 15.50 -7.45 11.10
C LEU A 344 14.92 -8.76 10.58
N CYS A 345 14.87 -8.88 9.26
CA CYS A 345 14.26 -10.01 8.59
C CYS A 345 15.21 -10.51 7.50
N VAL A 346 15.61 -11.77 7.51
CA VAL A 346 16.63 -12.32 6.58
C VAL A 346 16.15 -13.64 5.98
N SER A 347 15.99 -13.67 4.66
CA SER A 347 15.34 -14.81 3.98
C SER A 347 16.19 -16.07 3.84
N LYS A 348 17.53 -16.00 3.69
CA LYS A 348 18.47 -17.13 3.62
C LYS A 348 19.90 -16.65 3.94
N SER A 349 20.52 -17.09 5.03
CA SER A 349 21.95 -16.84 5.27
C SER A 349 22.79 -17.90 4.54
N THR A 350 23.80 -17.50 3.78
CA THR A 350 24.85 -18.43 3.35
C THR A 350 25.72 -18.80 4.57
N PRO A 351 26.05 -20.08 4.81
CA PRO A 351 26.74 -20.51 6.04
C PRO A 351 28.20 -20.03 6.20
N ASP A 352 28.78 -19.34 5.22
CA ASP A 352 30.23 -19.38 4.99
C ASP A 352 31.03 -18.08 5.18
N SER A 353 30.41 -16.96 5.55
CA SER A 353 31.25 -15.81 5.93
C SER A 353 31.67 -15.97 7.38
N GLN A 354 32.97 -16.23 7.61
CA GLN A 354 33.65 -16.12 8.91
C GLN A 354 33.07 -14.93 9.70
N LEU A 355 32.14 -15.22 10.61
CA LEU A 355 31.47 -14.22 11.44
C LEU A 355 32.50 -13.72 12.44
N LEU A 356 33.19 -12.63 12.08
CA LEU A 356 34.05 -11.92 13.01
C LEU A 356 33.23 -11.54 14.25
N PRO A 357 33.77 -11.73 15.46
CA PRO A 357 33.09 -11.34 16.69
C PRO A 357 32.70 -9.86 16.59
N TYR A 358 31.42 -9.58 16.86
CA TYR A 358 30.90 -8.22 16.77
C TYR A 358 31.27 -7.41 18.00
N ASP A 359 32.50 -6.91 18.10
CA ASP A 359 33.05 -6.33 19.34
C ASP A 359 32.44 -5.00 19.83
N ARG A 360 31.30 -4.55 19.28
CA ARG A 360 30.68 -3.27 19.63
C ARG A 360 29.29 -3.43 20.24
N ALA A 361 29.09 -2.79 21.39
CA ALA A 361 27.77 -2.71 22.02
C ALA A 361 26.79 -1.88 21.17
N ILE A 362 25.52 -2.30 21.17
CA ILE A 362 24.39 -1.55 20.59
C ILE A 362 23.55 -0.98 21.74
N PRO A 363 23.97 0.15 22.35
CA PRO A 363 23.41 0.59 23.63
C PRO A 363 21.98 1.14 23.51
N ASN A 364 21.54 1.58 22.33
CA ASN A 364 20.24 2.21 22.17
C ASN A 364 19.10 1.23 21.88
N LEU A 365 19.43 0.01 21.44
CA LEU A 365 18.43 -0.97 21.02
C LEU A 365 17.66 -1.51 22.22
N LYS A 366 16.35 -1.28 22.22
CA LYS A 366 15.39 -1.71 23.25
C LYS A 366 14.49 -2.83 22.76
N GLU A 367 14.09 -2.79 21.49
CA GLU A 367 13.26 -3.83 20.88
C GLU A 367 13.93 -4.38 19.62
N LEU A 368 14.13 -5.70 19.58
CA LEU A 368 14.63 -6.42 18.42
C LEU A 368 13.55 -7.38 17.95
N SER A 369 13.11 -7.25 16.71
CA SER A 369 12.27 -8.26 16.07
C SER A 369 13.11 -9.00 15.04
N PHE A 370 13.28 -10.32 15.17
CA PHE A 370 14.01 -11.14 14.22
C PHE A 370 13.07 -12.06 13.45
N CYS A 371 13.31 -12.22 12.16
CA CYS A 371 12.60 -13.16 11.32
C CYS A 371 13.57 -13.84 10.34
N GLY A 372 13.74 -15.17 10.41
CA GLY A 372 14.73 -15.89 9.58
C GLY A 372 15.04 -17.33 10.04
N TYR A 373 15.86 -18.05 9.25
CA TYR A 373 16.01 -19.50 9.31
C TYR A 373 16.99 -20.05 10.37
N SER A 374 17.84 -19.24 11.02
CA SER A 374 18.65 -19.69 12.16
C SER A 374 19.35 -18.54 12.88
N LEU A 375 19.22 -18.48 14.22
CA LEU A 375 20.00 -17.60 15.08
C LEU A 375 21.35 -18.22 15.50
N ASP A 376 21.61 -19.50 15.20
CA ASP A 376 22.88 -20.17 15.54
C ASP A 376 24.09 -19.61 14.80
N TYR A 377 23.85 -18.89 13.70
CA TYR A 377 24.89 -18.11 13.03
C TYR A 377 25.27 -16.83 13.80
N PHE A 378 24.71 -16.57 14.99
CA PHE A 378 25.01 -15.37 15.80
C PHE A 378 25.42 -15.68 17.26
N PRO A 379 26.37 -16.59 17.53
CA PRO A 379 26.71 -16.99 18.90
C PRO A 379 27.37 -15.88 19.76
N GLY A 380 27.47 -14.64 19.26
CA GLY A 380 28.06 -13.51 19.96
C GLY A 380 27.16 -12.28 20.11
N ILE A 381 26.12 -12.10 19.27
CA ILE A 381 25.40 -10.82 19.17
C ILE A 381 24.75 -10.42 20.51
N TRP A 382 24.25 -11.40 21.26
CA TRP A 382 23.57 -11.21 22.53
C TRP A 382 24.42 -10.50 23.58
N LYS A 383 25.74 -10.71 23.58
CA LYS A 383 26.69 -10.04 24.49
C LYS A 383 26.72 -8.52 24.31
N TYR A 384 26.31 -8.07 23.13
CA TYR A 384 26.38 -6.69 22.68
C TYR A 384 25.00 -5.99 22.73
N LEU A 385 23.92 -6.75 22.98
CA LEU A 385 22.53 -6.27 23.12
C LEU A 385 22.12 -6.05 24.59
N ARG A 386 23.03 -5.51 25.43
CA ARG A 386 22.84 -5.44 26.89
C ARG A 386 21.65 -4.60 27.37
N ASN A 387 21.14 -3.71 26.52
CA ASN A 387 20.02 -2.83 26.83
C ASN A 387 18.68 -3.30 26.25
N LEU A 388 18.65 -4.46 25.60
CA LEU A 388 17.44 -5.02 25.02
C LEU A 388 16.40 -5.30 26.10
N GLU A 389 15.19 -4.78 25.90
CA GLU A 389 14.05 -4.93 26.82
C GLU A 389 13.00 -5.89 26.26
N LYS A 390 12.87 -5.97 24.93
CA LYS A 390 11.89 -6.81 24.25
C LYS A 390 12.50 -7.51 23.02
N LEU A 391 12.23 -8.80 22.87
CA LEU A 391 12.67 -9.61 21.74
C LEU A 391 11.45 -10.26 21.07
N ASN A 392 11.21 -9.98 19.79
CA ASN A 392 10.14 -10.61 19.01
C ASN A 392 10.72 -11.56 18.00
N LEU A 393 10.20 -12.77 17.94
CA LEU A 393 10.74 -13.84 17.12
C LEU A 393 9.64 -14.33 16.19
N TRP A 394 9.81 -14.07 14.90
CA TRP A 394 8.82 -14.40 13.88
C TRP A 394 9.20 -15.71 13.20
N LEU A 395 8.44 -16.75 13.51
CA LEU A 395 8.54 -18.08 12.91
C LEU A 395 7.64 -18.12 11.67
N PHE A 396 8.25 -18.07 10.48
CA PHE A 396 7.53 -18.31 9.23
C PHE A 396 7.68 -19.79 8.88
N CYS A 397 6.72 -20.63 9.25
CA CYS A 397 6.72 -21.96 8.67
C CYS A 397 5.30 -22.41 8.33
N GLN A 398 5.07 -22.64 7.04
CA GLN A 398 4.00 -23.50 6.54
C GLN A 398 4.65 -24.85 6.23
N HIS A 399 4.37 -25.85 7.07
CA HIS A 399 4.49 -27.28 6.81
C HIS A 399 5.73 -27.75 6.01
N SER A 400 6.93 -27.80 6.62
CA SER A 400 8.08 -28.53 6.05
C SER A 400 8.99 -29.14 7.14
N HIS A 401 9.87 -30.08 6.75
CA HIS A 401 10.90 -30.67 7.63
C HIS A 401 11.92 -29.63 8.16
N GLU A 402 12.03 -28.45 7.52
CA GLU A 402 12.91 -27.34 7.92
C GLU A 402 12.46 -26.71 9.25
N HIS A 403 11.17 -26.84 9.61
CA HIS A 403 10.61 -26.35 10.87
C HIS A 403 11.29 -26.93 12.13
N TYR A 404 11.77 -28.17 12.04
CA TYR A 404 12.37 -28.85 13.19
C TYR A 404 13.78 -28.37 13.50
N GLU A 405 14.59 -28.17 12.45
CA GLU A 405 15.94 -27.61 12.60
C GLU A 405 15.86 -26.15 13.03
N GLU A 406 14.88 -25.38 12.52
CA GLU A 406 14.62 -24.02 13.00
C GLU A 406 14.35 -23.99 14.51
N ILE A 407 13.34 -24.70 15.03
CA ILE A 407 13.00 -24.60 16.46
C ILE A 407 14.17 -25.00 17.38
N LEU A 408 14.91 -26.06 17.03
CA LEU A 408 16.09 -26.51 17.80
C LEU A 408 17.22 -25.48 17.80
N ASN A 409 17.46 -24.83 16.65
CA ASN A 409 18.49 -23.79 16.51
C ASN A 409 18.15 -22.53 17.32
N TRP A 410 16.87 -22.28 17.57
CA TRP A 410 16.43 -21.12 18.33
C TRP A 410 16.54 -21.31 19.84
N ASP A 411 16.41 -22.54 20.35
CA ASP A 411 16.52 -22.85 21.78
C ASP A 411 17.89 -22.45 22.36
N GLY A 412 18.98 -22.87 21.71
CA GLY A 412 20.34 -22.53 22.15
C GLY A 412 20.62 -21.03 22.11
N ALA A 413 20.24 -20.36 21.02
CA ALA A 413 20.39 -18.91 20.89
C ALA A 413 19.58 -18.13 21.94
N LEU A 414 18.36 -18.58 22.25
CA LEU A 414 17.49 -17.96 23.24
C LEU A 414 18.03 -18.12 24.67
N GLN A 415 18.56 -19.30 25.01
CA GLN A 415 19.21 -19.50 26.31
C GLN A 415 20.39 -18.54 26.51
N ILE A 416 21.21 -18.34 25.48
CA ILE A 416 22.32 -17.37 25.52
C ILE A 416 21.77 -15.94 25.63
N ALA A 417 20.73 -15.60 24.89
CA ALA A 417 20.09 -14.28 24.95
C ALA A 417 19.59 -13.95 26.36
N LEU A 418 18.94 -14.92 27.01
CA LEU A 418 18.40 -14.79 28.37
C LEU A 418 19.50 -14.61 29.42
N ILE A 419 20.68 -15.20 29.22
CA ILE A 419 21.84 -15.05 30.11
C ILE A 419 22.53 -13.69 29.91
N GLU A 420 22.73 -13.28 28.65
CA GLU A 420 23.55 -12.12 28.29
C GLU A 420 22.76 -10.78 28.31
N CYS A 421 21.47 -10.81 27.97
CA CYS A 421 20.61 -9.63 27.89
C CYS A 421 19.89 -9.35 29.22
N LYS A 422 20.63 -8.85 30.23
CA LYS A 422 20.12 -8.65 31.60
C LYS A 422 18.89 -7.73 31.75
N LYS A 423 18.57 -6.91 30.75
CA LYS A 423 17.40 -6.01 30.77
C LYS A 423 16.19 -6.56 30.04
N LEU A 424 16.27 -7.78 29.50
CA LEU A 424 15.19 -8.39 28.74
C LEU A 424 14.01 -8.66 29.67
N LYS A 425 12.84 -8.14 29.30
CA LYS A 425 11.59 -8.23 30.07
C LYS A 425 10.55 -9.10 29.38
N VAL A 426 10.56 -9.10 28.04
CA VAL A 426 9.56 -9.79 27.22
C VAL A 426 10.24 -10.50 26.05
N VAL A 427 9.88 -11.77 25.85
CA VAL A 427 10.11 -12.51 24.60
C VAL A 427 8.75 -12.82 24.00
N GLU A 428 8.48 -12.33 22.80
CA GLU A 428 7.25 -12.60 22.06
C GLU A 428 7.57 -13.54 20.89
N ILE A 429 7.03 -14.75 20.91
CA ILE A 429 7.13 -15.70 19.81
C ILE A 429 5.89 -15.54 18.95
N VAL A 430 6.09 -15.12 17.71
CA VAL A 430 5.05 -14.88 16.70
C VAL A 430 5.13 -16.04 15.72
N CYS A 431 4.12 -16.91 15.73
CA CYS A 431 4.03 -18.07 14.86
C CYS A 431 2.77 -18.01 13.99
N ALA A 432 2.86 -18.52 12.76
CA ALA A 432 1.73 -18.64 11.85
C ALA A 432 0.78 -19.80 12.22
N THR A 433 1.34 -20.86 12.82
CA THR A 433 0.60 -22.00 13.37
C THR A 433 1.22 -22.39 14.70
N LEU A 434 0.39 -22.58 15.72
CA LEU A 434 0.82 -23.13 17.00
C LEU A 434 0.91 -24.66 16.88
N ASP A 435 2.11 -25.22 17.00
CA ASP A 435 2.32 -26.68 17.01
C ASP A 435 2.93 -27.13 18.35
N ASP A 436 2.84 -28.43 18.66
CA ASP A 436 3.32 -29.03 19.92
C ASP A 436 4.80 -28.68 20.22
N LYS A 437 5.59 -28.40 19.17
CA LYS A 437 7.02 -28.09 19.28
C LYS A 437 7.25 -26.64 19.67
N THR A 438 6.50 -25.71 19.09
CA THR A 438 6.49 -24.30 19.49
C THR A 438 6.01 -24.16 20.94
N GLU A 439 5.00 -24.93 21.33
CA GLU A 439 4.57 -25.01 22.73
C GLU A 439 5.68 -25.54 23.66
N HIS A 440 6.36 -26.62 23.28
CA HIS A 440 7.47 -27.18 24.06
C HIS A 440 8.63 -26.19 24.23
N LEU A 441 9.01 -25.46 23.17
CA LEU A 441 10.02 -24.39 23.25
C LEU A 441 9.59 -23.31 24.25
N VAL A 442 8.34 -22.86 24.18
CA VAL A 442 7.82 -21.83 25.08
C VAL A 442 7.81 -22.31 26.53
N GLU A 443 7.39 -23.55 26.78
CA GLU A 443 7.40 -24.14 28.11
C GLU A 443 8.81 -24.22 28.69
N ASN A 444 9.78 -24.69 27.90
CA ASN A 444 11.18 -24.76 28.33
C ASN A 444 11.72 -23.37 28.68
N LEU A 445 11.47 -22.35 27.84
CA LEU A 445 11.94 -21.00 28.12
C LEU A 445 11.26 -20.35 29.34
N ARG A 446 9.98 -20.67 29.59
CA ARG A 446 9.25 -20.21 30.79
C ARG A 446 9.80 -20.80 32.08
N GLN A 447 10.35 -22.02 32.02
CA GLN A 447 11.01 -22.64 33.18
C GLN A 447 12.39 -22.05 33.46
N LEU A 448 13.05 -21.48 32.44
CA LEU A 448 14.41 -20.99 32.54
C LEU A 448 14.50 -19.53 33.00
N THR A 449 13.42 -18.74 32.95
CA THR A 449 13.47 -17.29 33.24
C THR A 449 12.17 -16.66 33.77
N ASP A 450 12.31 -15.55 34.51
CA ASP A 450 11.18 -14.67 34.90
C ASP A 450 10.73 -13.72 33.76
N VAL A 451 11.31 -13.87 32.56
CA VAL A 451 11.00 -13.04 31.40
C VAL A 451 9.62 -13.43 30.89
N LYS A 452 8.77 -12.43 30.59
CA LYS A 452 7.41 -12.71 30.12
C LYS A 452 7.47 -13.30 28.71
N ILE A 453 7.04 -14.55 28.57
CA ILE A 453 6.96 -15.23 27.27
C ILE A 453 5.52 -15.21 26.76
N ALA A 454 5.29 -14.43 25.71
CA ALA A 454 4.02 -14.32 25.02
C ALA A 454 4.08 -15.11 23.70
N ILE A 455 2.98 -15.77 23.38
CA ILE A 455 2.75 -16.30 22.04
C ILE A 455 1.65 -15.45 21.41
N SER A 456 1.89 -14.95 20.21
CA SER A 456 0.85 -14.31 19.41
C SER A 456 0.58 -15.17 18.19
N ASP A 457 -0.62 -15.73 18.12
CA ASP A 457 -1.16 -16.25 16.87
C ASP A 457 -1.58 -15.04 16.01
N ARG A 458 -0.85 -14.81 14.93
CA ARG A 458 -1.26 -13.88 13.88
C ARG A 458 -1.52 -14.69 12.62
N GLY A 459 -2.71 -15.28 12.54
CA GLY A 459 -3.24 -15.77 11.27
C GLY A 459 -3.11 -14.68 10.21
N PHE A 460 -2.40 -14.97 9.13
CA PHE A 460 -2.25 -14.07 7.99
C PHE A 460 -3.50 -14.08 7.12
#